data_AF-T1AJB8-F1
#
_entry.id   AF-T1AJB8-F1
#
_cell.length_a   1.000
_cell.length_b   1.000
_cell.length_c   1.000
_cell.angle_alpha   90.00
_cell.angle_beta   90.00
_cell.angle_gamma   90.00
#
_symmetry.space_group_name_H-M   'P 1'
#
loop_
_entity.id
_entity.type
_entity.pdbx_description
1 polymer ?
#
loop_
_entity_poly.entity_id
_entity_poly.type
_entity_poly.pdbx_seq_one_letter_code
_entity_poly.pdbx_strand_id
1 'polypeptide(L)'
;MTRGPPIGNAPRRTEASSGILAGARAEAEWSPLREVMIHRPGIEMVFGLLQPYAFLYERAFSFTEAVREHRQLQAALEEEGVQVRTLQQLALETAERDPKFARKVRTQIPRIVRYTGPAQMVRRSQETLRQNLRQFDAETLFQILLLQPSIRLDRRAGFRGIAPQVALHTPLANLCYMRDQQALTRRGFILGRMAKPQRRLESWITGAVLRAARAPIVGEVNGPRHLRRGGLRVP
;
A
#
# COMPACT_ATOMS: atom_id res chain seq x y z
N MET A 1 28.65 -21.09 56.64
CA MET A 1 27.71 -20.09 56.08
C MET A 1 28.37 -19.41 54.90
N THR A 2 28.16 -19.91 53.68
CA THR A 2 28.75 -19.37 52.45
C THR A 2 27.60 -18.96 51.52
N ARG A 3 27.32 -17.65 51.45
CA ARG A 3 26.34 -17.08 50.51
C ARG A 3 26.98 -17.02 49.12
N GLY A 4 26.43 -17.78 48.17
CA GLY A 4 26.81 -17.69 46.75
C GLY A 4 26.43 -16.33 46.14
N PRO A 5 27.08 -15.93 45.03
CA PRO A 5 26.83 -14.64 44.40
C PRO A 5 25.44 -14.60 43.75
N PRO A 6 24.81 -13.42 43.64
CA PRO A 6 23.49 -13.31 43.02
C PRO A 6 23.59 -13.62 41.53
N ILE A 7 22.64 -14.43 41.06
CA ILE A 7 22.43 -14.74 39.64
C ILE A 7 22.16 -13.43 38.92
N GLY A 8 23.14 -12.98 38.14
CA GLY A 8 23.03 -11.80 37.31
C GLY A 8 21.86 -11.93 36.35
N ASN A 9 20.99 -10.92 36.37
CA ASN A 9 19.92 -10.73 35.42
C ASN A 9 20.42 -10.99 34.00
N ALA A 10 19.78 -11.94 33.31
CA ALA A 10 19.88 -12.07 31.86
C ALA A 10 19.62 -10.69 31.23
N PRO A 11 20.38 -10.29 30.20
CA PRO A 11 20.21 -8.99 29.59
C PRO A 11 18.77 -8.91 29.06
N ARG A 12 18.00 -7.97 29.61
CA ARG A 12 16.72 -7.52 29.03
C ARG A 12 17.00 -7.26 27.56
N ARG A 13 16.28 -7.95 26.68
CA ARG A 13 16.24 -7.64 25.25
C ARG A 13 16.08 -6.12 25.15
N THR A 14 17.07 -5.46 24.59
CA THR A 14 17.05 -4.04 24.27
C THR A 14 15.82 -3.74 23.44
N GLU A 15 14.79 -3.18 24.08
CA GLU A 15 13.53 -2.70 23.48
C GLU A 15 13.71 -1.41 22.66
N ALA A 16 14.89 -1.23 22.07
CA ALA A 16 15.19 -0.13 21.16
C ALA A 16 15.30 -0.68 19.73
N SER A 17 14.28 -0.39 18.92
CA SER A 17 14.27 -0.46 17.45
C SER A 17 13.83 -1.77 16.74
N SER A 18 12.96 -2.57 17.34
CA SER A 18 12.21 -3.60 16.60
C SER A 18 11.17 -2.91 15.69
N GLY A 19 11.36 -2.94 14.37
CA GLY A 19 10.35 -2.40 13.44
C GLY A 19 9.07 -3.23 13.44
N ILE A 20 7.95 -2.63 12.99
CA ILE A 20 6.59 -3.22 13.07
C ILE A 20 6.55 -4.66 12.54
N LEU A 21 7.31 -4.96 11.47
CA LEU A 21 7.35 -6.27 10.82
C LEU A 21 8.72 -6.96 10.86
N ALA A 22 9.62 -6.60 11.78
CA ALA A 22 11.01 -7.09 11.79
C ALA A 22 11.16 -8.62 11.89
N GLY A 23 10.15 -9.34 12.40
CA GLY A 23 10.15 -10.81 12.53
C GLY A 23 9.24 -11.56 11.54
N ALA A 24 8.65 -10.87 10.55
CA ALA A 24 7.66 -11.47 9.67
C ALA A 24 8.25 -12.62 8.83
N ARG A 25 7.61 -13.80 8.90
CA ARG A 25 7.96 -15.00 8.13
C ARG A 25 6.75 -15.91 7.96
N ALA A 26 6.77 -16.75 6.93
CA ALA A 26 5.79 -17.82 6.72
C ALA A 26 6.53 -19.17 6.60
N GLU A 27 6.14 -20.17 7.39
CA GLU A 27 6.82 -21.46 7.42
C GLU A 27 6.31 -22.40 6.34
N ALA A 28 5.00 -22.61 6.29
CA ALA A 28 4.30 -23.33 5.24
C ALA A 28 2.92 -22.72 5.01
N GLU A 29 2.28 -23.06 3.88
CA GLU A 29 0.93 -22.62 3.54
C GLU A 29 -0.16 -23.23 4.45
N TRP A 30 0.18 -24.27 5.22
CA TRP A 30 -0.73 -24.97 6.15
C TRP A 30 -0.35 -24.78 7.63
N SER A 31 0.71 -24.03 7.93
CA SER A 31 1.05 -23.70 9.32
C SER A 31 -0.03 -22.79 9.92
N PRO A 32 -0.30 -22.87 11.24
CA PRO A 32 -1.24 -21.97 11.89
C PRO A 32 -0.92 -20.50 11.62
N LEU A 33 -1.91 -19.77 11.09
CA LEU A 33 -1.78 -18.35 10.77
C LEU A 33 -1.81 -17.54 12.07
N ARG A 34 -0.89 -16.56 12.20
CA ARG A 34 -0.79 -15.71 13.40
C ARG A 34 -1.05 -14.23 13.11
N GLU A 35 -0.53 -13.75 12.00
CA GLU A 35 -0.76 -12.39 11.51
C GLU A 35 -0.94 -12.43 10.00
N VAL A 36 -1.84 -11.60 9.48
CA VAL A 36 -2.08 -11.45 8.04
C VAL A 36 -2.27 -9.99 7.66
N MET A 37 -1.70 -9.61 6.52
CA MET A 37 -1.91 -8.29 5.94
C MET A 37 -2.97 -8.35 4.83
N ILE A 38 -3.98 -7.49 4.93
CA ILE A 38 -5.08 -7.35 3.97
C ILE A 38 -5.15 -5.92 3.44
N HIS A 39 -5.89 -5.68 2.36
CA HIS A 39 -6.31 -4.33 1.96
C HIS A 39 -7.81 -4.35 1.75
N ARG A 40 -8.55 -3.57 2.55
CA ARG A 40 -10.01 -3.52 2.44
C ARG A 40 -10.39 -2.79 1.15
N PRO A 41 -11.40 -3.29 0.40
CA PRO A 41 -11.92 -2.59 -0.76
C PRO A 41 -12.31 -1.14 -0.42
N GLY A 42 -11.71 -0.18 -1.11
CA GLY A 42 -12.08 1.22 -1.03
C GLY A 42 -12.71 1.74 -2.32
N ILE A 43 -12.84 3.06 -2.42
CA ILE A 43 -13.46 3.74 -3.57
C ILE A 43 -12.70 3.45 -4.88
N GLU A 44 -11.41 3.10 -4.82
CA GLU A 44 -10.63 2.66 -5.98
C GLU A 44 -11.24 1.45 -6.70
N MET A 45 -11.92 0.56 -5.96
CA MET A 45 -12.63 -0.58 -6.55
C MET A 45 -13.85 -0.13 -7.35
N VAL A 46 -14.60 0.87 -6.87
CA VAL A 46 -15.79 1.38 -7.58
C VAL A 46 -15.43 1.84 -8.98
N PHE A 47 -14.31 2.55 -9.15
CA PHE A 47 -13.84 2.96 -10.46
C PHE A 47 -13.40 1.78 -11.34
N GLY A 48 -12.83 0.74 -10.75
CA GLY A 48 -12.53 -0.50 -11.46
C GLY A 48 -13.78 -1.23 -11.96
N LEU A 49 -14.86 -1.19 -11.19
CA LEU A 49 -16.15 -1.82 -11.54
C LEU A 49 -16.89 -1.11 -12.68
N LEU A 50 -16.57 0.16 -12.96
CA LEU A 50 -17.11 0.87 -14.13
C LEU A 50 -16.60 0.30 -15.46
N GLN A 51 -15.41 -0.33 -15.45
CA GLN A 51 -14.79 -0.98 -16.62
C GLN A 51 -14.08 -2.28 -16.22
N PRO A 52 -14.82 -3.34 -15.82
CA PRO A 52 -14.28 -4.50 -15.11
C PRO A 52 -13.11 -5.17 -15.83
N TYR A 53 -13.28 -5.47 -17.12
CA TYR A 53 -12.26 -6.17 -17.92
C TYR A 53 -10.97 -5.36 -18.09
N ALA A 54 -11.07 -4.04 -18.25
CA ALA A 54 -9.90 -3.16 -18.33
C ALA A 54 -9.12 -3.16 -17.00
N PHE A 55 -9.81 -3.35 -15.89
CA PHE A 55 -9.24 -3.51 -14.55
C PHE A 55 -8.99 -4.96 -14.14
N LEU A 56 -9.03 -5.91 -15.09
CA LEU A 56 -8.72 -7.33 -14.86
C LEU A 56 -9.70 -8.06 -13.93
N TYR A 57 -10.92 -7.53 -13.77
CA TYR A 57 -12.04 -8.27 -13.22
C TYR A 57 -12.73 -9.10 -14.30
N GLU A 58 -13.29 -10.23 -13.91
CA GLU A 58 -14.10 -11.07 -14.79
C GLU A 58 -15.47 -10.44 -15.08
N ARG A 59 -16.06 -9.75 -14.10
CA ARG A 59 -17.37 -9.08 -14.22
C ARG A 59 -17.52 -7.97 -13.19
N ALA A 60 -18.53 -7.12 -13.37
CA ALA A 60 -18.96 -6.22 -12.31
C ALA A 60 -19.64 -7.01 -11.18
N PHE A 61 -19.55 -6.49 -9.96
CA PHE A 61 -20.17 -7.04 -8.75
C PHE A 61 -20.55 -5.90 -7.79
N SER A 62 -21.30 -6.22 -6.74
CA SER A 62 -21.72 -5.22 -5.75
C SER A 62 -20.55 -4.81 -4.86
N PHE A 63 -20.20 -3.52 -4.88
CA PHE A 63 -19.19 -2.95 -4.00
C PHE A 63 -19.56 -3.10 -2.51
N THR A 64 -20.82 -2.84 -2.16
CA THR A 64 -21.31 -2.95 -0.78
C THR A 64 -21.16 -4.39 -0.26
N GLU A 65 -21.52 -5.37 -1.09
CA GLU A 65 -21.36 -6.78 -0.74
C GLU A 65 -19.89 -7.16 -0.60
N ALA A 66 -19.03 -6.73 -1.52
CA ALA A 66 -17.60 -7.00 -1.41
C ALA A 66 -16.97 -6.41 -0.13
N VAL A 67 -17.38 -5.21 0.30
CA VAL A 67 -16.95 -4.63 1.58
C VAL A 67 -17.48 -5.44 2.75
N ARG A 68 -18.74 -5.88 2.71
CA ARG A 68 -19.36 -6.71 3.75
C ARG A 68 -18.64 -8.06 3.89
N GLU A 69 -18.47 -8.78 2.79
CA GLU A 69 -17.76 -10.06 2.73
C GLU A 69 -16.32 -9.92 3.22
N HIS A 70 -15.63 -8.85 2.83
CA HIS A 70 -14.26 -8.60 3.30
C HIS A 70 -14.18 -8.29 4.81
N ARG A 71 -15.20 -7.64 5.37
CA ARG A 71 -15.31 -7.44 6.83
C ARG A 71 -15.59 -8.76 7.56
N GLN A 72 -16.45 -9.60 7.01
CA GLN A 72 -16.74 -10.93 7.54
C GLN A 72 -15.50 -11.82 7.51
N LEU A 73 -14.73 -11.81 6.41
CA LEU A 73 -13.44 -12.51 6.32
C LEU A 73 -12.48 -12.04 7.42
N GLN A 74 -12.37 -10.74 7.62
CA GLN A 74 -11.53 -10.21 8.70
C GLN A 74 -12.03 -10.66 10.08
N ALA A 75 -13.33 -10.56 10.35
CA ALA A 75 -13.89 -10.96 11.63
C ALA A 75 -13.63 -12.44 11.92
N ALA A 76 -13.86 -13.32 10.94
CA ALA A 76 -13.59 -14.75 11.08
C ALA A 76 -12.11 -15.05 11.37
N LEU A 77 -11.16 -14.31 10.77
CA LEU A 77 -9.74 -14.44 11.08
C LEU A 77 -9.43 -13.96 12.51
N GLU A 78 -9.99 -12.82 12.93
CA GLU A 78 -9.80 -12.26 14.26
C GLU A 78 -10.41 -13.15 15.37
N GLU A 79 -11.56 -13.78 15.11
CA GLU A 79 -12.22 -14.75 15.99
C GLU A 79 -11.36 -16.00 16.22
N GLU A 80 -10.60 -16.44 15.21
CA GLU A 80 -9.61 -17.52 15.31
C GLU A 80 -8.27 -17.06 15.95
N GLY A 81 -8.23 -15.83 16.48
CA GLY A 81 -7.04 -15.27 17.14
C GLY A 81 -5.94 -14.80 16.18
N VAL A 82 -6.22 -14.69 14.88
CA VAL A 82 -5.27 -14.14 13.90
C VAL A 82 -5.27 -12.62 14.01
N GLN A 83 -4.08 -12.04 14.14
CA GLN A 83 -3.91 -10.59 14.03
C GLN A 83 -4.10 -10.14 12.58
N VAL A 84 -5.18 -9.40 12.29
CA VAL A 84 -5.42 -8.86 10.96
C VAL A 84 -4.97 -7.40 10.90
N ARG A 85 -4.07 -7.08 9.97
CA ARG A 85 -3.57 -5.73 9.75
C ARG A 85 -3.91 -5.25 8.34
N THR A 86 -4.48 -4.07 8.19
CA THR A 86 -4.67 -3.49 6.85
C THR A 86 -3.41 -2.81 6.35
N LEU A 87 -3.18 -2.83 5.04
CA LEU A 87 -2.10 -2.08 4.40
C LEU A 87 -2.18 -0.59 4.72
N GLN A 88 -3.39 -0.02 4.76
CA GLN A 88 -3.62 1.37 5.13
C GLN A 88 -3.17 1.63 6.57
N GLN A 89 -3.62 0.86 7.56
CA GLN A 89 -3.18 1.00 8.95
C GLN A 89 -1.66 0.93 9.06
N LEU A 90 -1.04 -0.07 8.43
CA LEU A 90 0.41 -0.22 8.45
C LEU A 90 1.11 1.00 7.82
N ALA A 91 0.59 1.53 6.71
CA ALA A 91 1.15 2.71 6.05
C ALA A 91 1.07 3.96 6.93
N LEU A 92 -0.07 4.18 7.59
CA LEU A 92 -0.29 5.32 8.50
C LEU A 92 0.62 5.22 9.73
N GLU A 93 0.59 4.08 10.43
CA GLU A 93 1.45 3.82 11.60
C GLU A 93 2.93 3.99 11.27
N THR A 94 3.34 3.55 10.08
CA THR A 94 4.73 3.68 9.62
C THR A 94 5.07 5.13 9.26
N ALA A 95 4.14 5.89 8.67
CA ALA A 95 4.34 7.30 8.36
C ALA A 95 4.47 8.18 9.61
N GLU A 96 3.76 7.82 10.68
CA GLU A 96 3.88 8.47 11.99
C GLU A 96 5.23 8.19 12.66
N ARG A 97 5.70 6.93 12.59
CA ARG A 97 6.96 6.50 13.23
C ARG A 97 8.22 6.84 12.45
N ASP A 98 8.14 6.92 11.12
CA ASP A 98 9.28 7.22 10.25
C ASP A 98 9.02 8.46 9.37
N PRO A 99 9.47 9.65 9.81
CA PRO A 99 9.40 10.88 9.03
C PRO A 99 10.12 10.79 7.67
N LYS A 100 11.13 9.92 7.51
CA LYS A 100 11.80 9.72 6.22
C LYS A 100 10.89 9.01 5.24
N PHE A 101 10.10 8.03 5.69
CA PHE A 101 9.08 7.38 4.87
C PHE A 101 7.99 8.37 4.44
N ALA A 102 7.45 9.16 5.37
CA ALA A 102 6.46 10.18 5.05
C ALA A 102 6.99 11.20 4.03
N ARG A 103 8.25 11.64 4.16
CA ARG A 103 8.92 12.49 3.17
C ARG A 103 9.05 11.79 1.81
N LYS A 104 9.46 10.52 1.79
CA LYS A 104 9.56 9.73 0.56
C LYS A 104 8.21 9.65 -0.17
N VAL A 105 7.11 9.39 0.54
CA VAL A 105 5.76 9.40 -0.04
C VAL A 105 5.44 10.77 -0.64
N ARG A 106 5.64 11.86 0.10
CA ARG A 106 5.42 13.23 -0.40
C ARG A 106 6.20 13.53 -1.67
N THR A 107 7.46 13.08 -1.78
CA THR A 107 8.26 13.29 -3.01
C THR A 107 7.73 12.55 -4.24
N GLN A 108 6.91 11.51 -4.05
CA GLN A 108 6.32 10.75 -5.16
C GLN A 108 5.00 11.34 -5.64
N ILE A 109 4.25 12.03 -4.76
CA ILE A 109 2.93 12.60 -5.11
C ILE A 109 2.96 13.45 -6.39
N PRO A 110 3.95 14.36 -6.63
CA PRO A 110 4.01 15.14 -7.86
C PRO A 110 4.20 14.32 -9.15
N ARG A 111 4.65 13.06 -9.04
CA ARG A 111 4.80 12.13 -10.17
C ARG A 111 3.52 11.33 -10.44
N ILE A 112 2.65 11.23 -9.42
CA ILE A 112 1.39 10.51 -9.46
C ILE A 112 0.26 11.42 -9.94
N VAL A 113 0.15 12.62 -9.35
CA VAL A 113 -0.90 13.58 -9.72
C VAL A 113 -0.56 14.23 -11.06
N ARG A 114 -1.48 14.13 -12.02
CA ARG A 114 -1.30 14.72 -13.35
C ARG A 114 -2.15 15.96 -13.51
N TYR A 115 -1.62 16.94 -14.24
CA TYR A 115 -2.35 18.13 -14.64
C TYR A 115 -2.31 18.26 -16.15
N THR A 116 -3.45 18.58 -16.76
CA THR A 116 -3.56 18.82 -18.20
C THR A 116 -4.28 20.14 -18.44
N GLY A 117 -3.95 20.85 -19.52
CA GLY A 117 -4.48 22.19 -19.81
C GLY A 117 -3.39 23.18 -20.23
N PRO A 118 -3.69 24.49 -20.26
CA PRO A 118 -2.72 25.52 -20.65
C PRO A 118 -1.46 25.49 -19.77
N ALA A 119 -0.29 25.60 -20.40
CA ALA A 119 1.01 25.38 -19.75
C ALA A 119 1.22 26.24 -18.48
N GLN A 120 0.83 27.51 -18.51
CA GLN A 120 0.94 28.40 -17.35
C GLN A 120 0.08 27.93 -16.16
N MET A 121 -1.13 27.44 -16.43
CA MET A 121 -2.04 26.93 -15.41
C MET A 121 -1.51 25.62 -14.82
N VAL A 122 -1.05 24.71 -15.67
CA VAL A 122 -0.41 23.46 -15.24
C VAL A 122 0.79 23.74 -14.33
N ARG A 123 1.69 24.63 -14.74
CA ARG A 123 2.87 25.01 -13.92
C ARG A 123 2.45 25.56 -12.55
N ARG A 124 1.48 26.49 -12.53
CA ARG A 124 0.96 27.07 -11.29
C ARG A 124 0.32 26.01 -10.40
N SER A 125 -0.53 25.14 -10.93
CA SER A 125 -1.18 24.07 -10.15
C SER A 125 -0.19 23.06 -9.59
N GLN A 126 0.86 22.70 -10.35
CA GLN A 126 1.94 21.85 -9.85
C GLN A 126 2.72 22.52 -8.70
N GLU A 127 2.97 23.82 -8.79
CA GLU A 127 3.61 24.58 -7.70
C GLU A 127 2.72 24.63 -6.45
N THR A 128 1.43 24.95 -6.63
CA THR A 128 0.44 24.91 -5.53
C THR A 128 0.36 23.54 -4.89
N LEU A 129 0.35 22.45 -5.67
CA LEU A 129 0.40 21.09 -5.12
C LEU A 129 1.65 20.91 -4.24
N ARG A 130 2.84 21.27 -4.74
CA ARG A 130 4.10 21.14 -3.98
C ARG A 130 4.08 21.91 -2.66
N GLN A 131 3.48 23.10 -2.64
CA GLN A 131 3.31 23.91 -1.43
C GLN A 131 2.35 23.22 -0.44
N ASN A 132 1.24 22.67 -0.95
CA ASN A 132 0.21 22.02 -0.14
C ASN A 132 0.62 20.65 0.42
N LEU A 133 1.63 19.97 -0.16
CA LEU A 133 2.08 18.64 0.32
C LEU A 133 2.44 18.59 1.81
N ARG A 134 2.84 19.73 2.39
CA ARG A 134 3.17 19.83 3.82
C ARG A 134 1.93 19.77 4.72
N GLN A 135 0.76 20.15 4.19
CA GLN A 135 -0.50 20.18 4.92
C GLN A 135 -1.25 18.84 4.83
N PHE A 136 -0.94 18.00 3.82
CA PHE A 136 -1.57 16.70 3.70
C PHE A 136 -1.10 15.74 4.79
N ASP A 137 -2.08 15.16 5.49
CA ASP A 137 -1.90 14.06 6.42
C ASP A 137 -1.60 12.74 5.69
N ALA A 138 -1.24 11.71 6.46
CA ALA A 138 -0.86 10.42 5.89
C ALA A 138 -2.02 9.74 5.14
N GLU A 139 -3.26 9.94 5.60
CA GLU A 139 -4.44 9.38 4.96
C GLU A 139 -4.69 10.02 3.59
N THR A 140 -4.66 11.35 3.49
CA THR A 140 -4.78 12.07 2.21
C THR A 140 -3.71 11.62 1.22
N LEU A 141 -2.45 11.49 1.69
CA LEU A 141 -1.36 11.01 0.86
C LEU A 141 -1.60 9.58 0.36
N PHE A 142 -2.10 8.70 1.22
CA PHE A 142 -2.44 7.33 0.87
C PHE A 142 -3.56 7.27 -0.18
N GLN A 143 -4.64 8.06 0.00
CA GLN A 143 -5.73 8.16 -0.97
C GLN A 143 -5.28 8.67 -2.34
N ILE A 144 -4.38 9.66 -2.39
CA ILE A 144 -3.80 10.14 -3.65
C ILE A 144 -3.02 9.03 -4.37
N LEU A 145 -2.27 8.20 -3.62
CA LEU A 145 -1.55 7.07 -4.20
C LEU A 145 -2.50 6.01 -4.77
N LEU A 146 -3.60 5.71 -4.07
CA LEU A 146 -4.61 4.74 -4.52
C LEU A 146 -5.34 5.20 -5.77
N LEU A 147 -5.77 6.47 -5.82
CA LEU A 147 -6.66 6.97 -6.86
C LEU A 147 -5.93 7.50 -8.09
N GLN A 148 -4.68 7.95 -7.94
CA GLN A 148 -3.88 8.53 -9.01
C GLN A 148 -4.64 9.61 -9.82
N PRO A 149 -5.07 10.72 -9.18
CA PRO A 149 -5.92 11.70 -9.83
C PRO A 149 -5.19 12.46 -10.94
N SER A 150 -5.94 12.79 -11.98
CA SER A 150 -5.58 13.66 -13.08
C SER A 150 -6.56 14.82 -13.16
N ILE A 151 -6.06 16.05 -13.08
CA ILE A 151 -6.87 17.26 -13.04
C ILE A 151 -6.72 17.97 -14.38
N ARG A 152 -7.80 18.04 -15.15
CA ARG A 152 -7.90 18.85 -16.36
C ARG A 152 -8.35 20.27 -16.01
N LEU A 153 -7.56 21.24 -16.46
CA LEU A 153 -7.69 22.66 -16.18
C LEU A 153 -8.12 23.37 -17.46
N ASP A 154 -9.43 23.49 -17.68
CA ASP A 154 -9.98 24.15 -18.84
C ASP A 154 -10.34 25.62 -18.53
N ARG A 155 -10.12 26.52 -19.50
CA ARG A 155 -10.70 27.86 -19.48
C ARG A 155 -12.05 27.80 -20.19
N ARG A 156 -13.14 28.03 -19.47
CA ARG A 156 -14.46 28.17 -20.08
C ARG A 156 -14.69 29.64 -20.44
N ALA A 157 -15.07 29.90 -21.69
CA ALA A 157 -15.45 31.24 -22.14
C ALA A 157 -16.58 31.78 -21.23
N GLY A 158 -16.45 33.02 -20.76
CA GLY A 158 -17.42 33.65 -19.84
C GLY A 158 -17.27 33.27 -18.36
N PHE A 159 -16.40 32.33 -17.99
CA PHE A 159 -16.16 31.96 -16.59
C PHE A 159 -14.82 32.55 -16.10
N ARG A 160 -14.85 33.43 -15.10
CA ARG A 160 -13.65 34.05 -14.50
C ARG A 160 -12.83 33.10 -13.60
N GLY A 161 -13.29 31.87 -13.39
CA GLY A 161 -12.62 30.87 -12.55
C GLY A 161 -11.95 29.73 -13.32
N ILE A 162 -11.36 28.80 -12.57
CA ILE A 162 -10.92 27.50 -13.08
C ILE A 162 -12.01 26.50 -12.75
N ALA A 163 -12.54 25.80 -13.75
CA ALA A 163 -13.46 24.68 -13.56
C ALA A 163 -12.67 23.37 -13.70
N PRO A 164 -12.10 22.81 -12.62
CA PRO A 164 -11.31 21.59 -12.71
C PRO A 164 -12.22 20.41 -13.05
N GLN A 165 -11.76 19.55 -13.96
CA GLN A 165 -12.35 18.24 -14.20
C GLN A 165 -11.39 17.19 -13.68
N VAL A 166 -11.86 16.35 -12.77
CA VAL A 166 -11.04 15.29 -12.17
C VAL A 166 -11.34 13.98 -12.88
N ALA A 167 -10.30 13.37 -13.43
CA ALA A 167 -10.30 12.00 -13.92
C ALA A 167 -9.32 11.19 -13.07
N LEU A 168 -9.45 9.86 -13.05
CA LEU A 168 -8.45 8.99 -12.44
C LEU A 168 -7.59 8.37 -13.53
N HIS A 169 -6.28 8.34 -13.33
CA HIS A 169 -5.38 7.75 -14.33
C HIS A 169 -5.44 6.23 -14.31
N THR A 170 -5.21 5.62 -13.14
CA THR A 170 -5.24 4.17 -12.95
C THR A 170 -5.46 3.88 -11.46
N PRO A 171 -6.70 3.92 -10.96
CA PRO A 171 -6.95 3.56 -9.58
C PRO A 171 -6.48 2.13 -9.29
N LEU A 172 -5.95 1.89 -8.11
CA LEU A 172 -5.41 0.59 -7.71
C LEU A 172 -6.50 -0.40 -7.30
N ALA A 173 -7.46 -0.62 -8.20
CA ALA A 173 -8.67 -1.40 -7.94
C ALA A 173 -8.37 -2.82 -7.43
N ASN A 174 -7.25 -3.43 -7.87
CA ASN A 174 -6.88 -4.80 -7.51
C ASN A 174 -6.05 -4.90 -6.21
N LEU A 175 -5.85 -3.80 -5.47
CA LEU A 175 -4.97 -3.81 -4.30
C LEU A 175 -5.49 -4.72 -3.18
N CYS A 176 -6.80 -5.00 -3.12
CA CYS A 176 -7.35 -5.98 -2.17
C CYS A 176 -6.77 -7.40 -2.36
N TYR A 177 -6.28 -7.73 -3.56
CA TYR A 177 -5.57 -8.97 -3.84
C TYR A 177 -4.07 -8.87 -3.46
N MET A 178 -3.81 -8.75 -2.16
CA MET A 178 -2.48 -8.50 -1.57
C MET A 178 -1.43 -9.61 -1.84
N ARG A 179 -1.86 -10.78 -2.31
CA ARG A 179 -0.97 -11.92 -2.63
C ARG A 179 -0.20 -11.73 -3.93
N ASP A 180 -0.67 -10.88 -4.84
CA ASP A 180 -0.09 -10.79 -6.19
C ASP A 180 1.24 -10.02 -6.21
N GLN A 181 1.35 -8.98 -5.39
CA GLN A 181 2.47 -8.05 -5.41
C GLN A 181 3.68 -8.57 -4.64
N GLN A 182 3.47 -9.56 -3.77
CA GLN A 182 4.45 -10.00 -2.79
C GLN A 182 4.18 -11.42 -2.30
N ALA A 183 5.22 -12.11 -1.87
CA ALA A 183 5.10 -13.39 -1.17
C ALA A 183 5.99 -13.39 0.07
N LEU A 184 5.48 -13.89 1.19
CA LEU A 184 6.26 -14.07 2.41
C LEU A 184 6.78 -15.50 2.47
N THR A 185 8.09 -15.65 2.68
CA THR A 185 8.75 -16.95 2.85
C THR A 185 9.27 -17.10 4.28
N ARG A 186 9.87 -18.25 4.58
CA ARG A 186 10.52 -18.48 5.87
C ARG A 186 11.71 -17.55 6.13
N ARG A 187 12.28 -16.97 5.07
CA ARG A 187 13.42 -16.03 5.12
C ARG A 187 12.98 -14.57 5.06
N GLY A 188 11.74 -14.29 4.64
CA GLY A 188 11.21 -12.93 4.48
C GLY A 188 10.44 -12.73 3.17
N PHE A 189 10.07 -11.49 2.90
CA PHE A 189 9.29 -11.07 1.74
C PHE A 189 10.11 -11.10 0.45
N ILE A 190 9.47 -11.55 -0.62
CA ILE A 190 9.87 -11.38 -2.00
C ILE A 190 8.89 -10.39 -2.62
N LEU A 191 9.41 -9.27 -3.14
CA LEU A 191 8.62 -8.27 -3.83
C LEU A 191 8.55 -8.61 -5.32
N GLY A 192 7.32 -8.75 -5.82
CA GLY A 192 7.04 -9.05 -7.22
C GLY A 192 7.02 -7.80 -8.09
N ARG A 193 7.34 -7.98 -9.38
CA ARG A 193 7.10 -6.97 -10.43
C ARG A 193 5.89 -7.36 -11.26
N MET A 194 4.81 -6.61 -11.08
CA MET A 194 3.58 -6.82 -11.84
C MET A 194 3.82 -6.74 -13.34
N ALA A 195 3.28 -7.73 -14.07
CA ALA A 195 3.39 -7.81 -15.52
C ALA A 195 2.67 -6.65 -16.20
N LYS A 196 1.41 -6.40 -15.79
CA LYS A 196 0.58 -5.32 -16.32
C LYS A 196 1.06 -3.97 -15.77
N PRO A 197 1.42 -2.99 -16.61
CA PRO A 197 1.93 -1.68 -16.17
C PRO A 197 1.01 -0.99 -15.16
N GLN A 198 -0.30 -1.08 -15.37
CA GLN A 198 -1.34 -0.50 -14.51
C GLN A 198 -1.31 -1.00 -13.06
N ARG A 199 -0.75 -2.18 -12.79
CA ARG A 199 -0.63 -2.76 -11.44
C ARG A 199 0.73 -2.54 -10.78
N ARG A 200 1.72 -1.94 -11.48
CA ARG A 200 3.10 -1.81 -10.96
C ARG A 200 3.20 -0.88 -9.76
N LEU A 201 2.30 0.10 -9.65
CA LEU A 201 2.28 0.98 -8.47
C LEU A 201 1.83 0.22 -7.21
N GLU A 202 1.03 -0.84 -7.33
CA GLU A 202 0.64 -1.70 -6.19
C GLU A 202 1.90 -2.25 -5.50
N SER A 203 2.80 -2.90 -6.25
CA SER A 203 4.09 -3.42 -5.74
C SER A 203 4.98 -2.33 -5.17
N TRP A 204 4.94 -1.13 -5.74
CA TRP A 204 5.74 -0.02 -5.23
C TRP A 204 5.24 0.45 -3.86
N ILE A 205 3.92 0.64 -3.70
CA ILE A 205 3.31 1.07 -2.43
C ILE A 205 3.55 0.01 -1.36
N THR A 206 3.20 -1.25 -1.64
CA THR A 206 3.36 -2.33 -0.66
C THR A 206 4.82 -2.50 -0.26
N GLY A 207 5.74 -2.52 -1.24
CA GLY A 207 7.16 -2.59 -0.98
C GLY A 207 7.72 -1.38 -0.23
N ALA A 208 7.17 -0.18 -0.45
CA ALA A 208 7.60 1.02 0.28
C ALA A 208 7.17 0.96 1.75
N VAL A 209 5.93 0.54 2.00
CA VAL A 209 5.39 0.35 3.35
C VAL A 209 6.15 -0.76 4.09
N LEU A 210 6.35 -1.93 3.48
CA LEU A 210 7.09 -3.05 4.07
C LEU A 210 8.52 -2.66 4.48
N ARG A 211 9.25 -1.95 3.60
CA ARG A 211 10.61 -1.47 3.92
C ARG A 211 10.61 -0.52 5.11
N ALA A 212 9.67 0.41 5.15
CA ALA A 212 9.58 1.38 6.23
C ALA A 212 9.12 0.73 7.55
N ALA A 213 8.30 -0.32 7.48
CA ALA A 213 7.93 -1.18 8.60
C ALA A 213 9.08 -2.13 9.06
N ARG A 214 10.26 -2.05 8.42
CA ARG A 214 11.43 -2.92 8.61
C ARG A 214 11.14 -4.41 8.41
N ALA A 215 10.23 -4.76 7.51
CA ALA A 215 10.00 -6.15 7.13
C ALA A 215 11.28 -6.76 6.50
N PRO A 216 11.61 -8.03 6.78
CA PRO A 216 12.73 -8.71 6.13
C PRO A 216 12.40 -8.90 4.65
N ILE A 217 13.14 -8.25 3.75
CA ILE A 217 12.99 -8.41 2.30
C ILE A 217 14.21 -9.17 1.78
N VAL A 218 13.97 -10.33 1.19
CA VAL A 218 15.02 -11.25 0.71
C VAL A 218 15.22 -11.20 -0.79
N GLY A 219 14.29 -10.57 -1.52
CA GLY A 219 14.41 -10.42 -2.96
C GLY A 219 13.39 -9.45 -3.55
N GLU A 220 13.76 -8.87 -4.69
CA GLU A 220 12.88 -8.04 -5.50
C GLU A 220 13.07 -8.43 -6.96
N VAL A 221 11.98 -8.72 -7.65
CA VAL A 221 12.02 -9.14 -9.05
C VAL A 221 12.23 -7.92 -9.94
N ASN A 222 13.42 -7.78 -10.51
CA ASN A 222 13.74 -6.73 -11.47
C ASN A 222 13.50 -7.19 -12.93
N GLY A 223 13.38 -6.23 -13.85
CA GLY A 223 13.16 -6.53 -15.27
C GLY A 223 14.29 -7.34 -15.90
N PRO A 224 14.01 -8.24 -16.88
CA PRO A 224 12.73 -8.46 -17.58
C PRO A 224 11.78 -9.45 -16.89
N ARG A 225 12.14 -9.99 -15.71
CA ARG A 225 11.34 -11.02 -15.03
C ARG A 225 10.07 -10.44 -14.40
N HIS A 226 9.07 -11.30 -14.21
CA HIS A 226 7.79 -10.99 -13.60
C HIS A 226 7.42 -12.07 -12.60
N LEU A 227 6.90 -11.67 -11.44
CA LEU A 227 6.31 -12.61 -10.49
C LEU A 227 4.80 -12.69 -10.75
N ARG A 228 4.26 -13.91 -10.81
CA ARG A 228 2.82 -14.18 -10.84
C ARG A 228 2.49 -15.25 -9.80
N ARG A 229 1.26 -15.20 -9.28
CA ARG A 229 0.64 -16.11 -8.28
C ARG A 229 1.00 -17.60 -8.43
N GLY A 230 1.20 -18.11 -9.65
CA GLY A 230 1.48 -19.54 -9.89
C GLY A 230 2.96 -19.97 -9.90
N GLY A 231 3.92 -19.03 -9.79
CA GLY A 231 5.35 -19.32 -9.95
C GLY A 231 6.14 -19.55 -8.67
N LEU A 232 5.52 -19.41 -7.49
CA LEU A 232 6.21 -19.47 -6.20
C LEU A 232 5.62 -20.61 -5.38
N ARG A 233 6.17 -21.82 -5.57
CA ARG A 233 6.01 -22.90 -4.59
C ARG A 233 7.18 -22.79 -3.63
N VAL A 234 6.89 -22.60 -2.35
CA VAL A 234 7.89 -22.74 -1.30
C VAL A 234 8.27 -24.23 -1.26
N PRO A 235 9.57 -24.58 -1.39
CA PRO A 235 10.00 -25.98 -1.29
C PRO A 235 9.75 -26.54 0.11
#